data_AF-A0A9P5N7J8-F1
#
_entry.id   AF-A0A9P5N7J8-F1
#
_cell.length_a   1.000
_cell.length_b   1.000
_cell.length_c   1.000
_cell.angle_alpha   90.00
_cell.angle_beta   90.00
_cell.angle_gamma   90.00
#
_symmetry.space_group_name_H-M   'P 1'
#
loop_
_entity.id
_entity.type
_entity.pdbx_description
1 polymer ?
#
loop_
_entity_poly.entity_id
_entity_poly.type
_entity_poly.pdbx_seq_one_letter_code
_entity_poly.pdbx_strand_id
1 'polypeptide(L)'
;MAKNWHKLGFIVQRPSYGPEPIFVETQRGIIHRGEKAIPLPSDDSKAPRQPKRGGPLILPTPDSHNQPIQTVESLRTHLQTAMSIELATIPLYLFGMYSIKIPDQFVNDPRYYDPIIAAIRGVVAEEMLHLSLAGNVLRAVGGIPKLYDPNYMPYYPMLMPGRVPKLWLQLRKANKANLQTFIDVETREKSGAKPESDEYETLGQFYDAIKDGLKFLSGIVKDLFQPDKAKYQFSPGLGYQARNRDTGGSIVVTDLESALNALTLIVVQGEGSPGPYDDPDKLEHDHFDVFTDLKNGDASWEVYPVVENPVTSDYWKYDKRIYQVSLTFDAVYCFLLRTIETLWNVDKDDDRHKLILGNMYGIMMGILTPLAKFLVSQPIGPSNQRAAPCFGYYEFKDGETELKQVQDEMQATINTYLKITAETQDQVAVHDYGPMLETLLPIQTTINDLIDLQTFEKRDVARTKNVKLAGAESRGAKGFAQGS
;
A
#
# COMPACT_ATOMS: atom_id res chain seq x y z
N MET A 1 -29.84 28.00 -8.98
CA MET A 1 -28.55 27.71 -8.30
C MET A 1 -28.81 27.55 -6.81
N ALA A 2 -28.20 26.53 -6.18
CA ALA A 2 -28.35 26.13 -4.77
C ALA A 2 -29.71 25.53 -4.34
N LYS A 3 -29.89 24.23 -4.60
CA LYS A 3 -30.73 23.28 -3.83
C LYS A 3 -30.58 21.92 -4.52
N ASN A 4 -29.85 20.98 -3.88
CA ASN A 4 -29.84 19.51 -4.09
C ASN A 4 -28.50 18.80 -3.75
N TRP A 5 -27.61 19.40 -2.96
CA TRP A 5 -26.29 18.80 -2.64
C TRP A 5 -26.32 17.74 -1.52
N HIS A 6 -27.51 17.36 -1.03
CA HIS A 6 -27.70 16.31 -0.02
C HIS A 6 -27.92 14.91 -0.63
N LYS A 7 -27.56 14.71 -1.91
CA LYS A 7 -27.55 13.38 -2.57
C LYS A 7 -26.15 12.79 -2.75
N LEU A 8 -25.12 13.36 -2.11
CA LEU A 8 -23.71 12.96 -2.26
C LEU A 8 -23.06 12.70 -0.89
N GLY A 9 -23.50 11.63 -0.24
CA GLY A 9 -22.88 11.14 0.99
C GLY A 9 -23.53 9.83 1.41
N PHE A 10 -22.74 8.76 1.52
CA PHE A 10 -23.20 7.48 2.00
C PHE A 10 -23.84 7.63 3.40
N ILE A 11 -25.11 7.25 3.51
CA ILE A 11 -25.81 7.09 4.78
C ILE A 11 -25.49 5.68 5.28
N VAL A 12 -24.73 5.58 6.37
CA VAL A 12 -24.68 4.35 7.18
C VAL A 12 -25.64 4.56 8.36
N GLN A 13 -26.76 3.85 8.36
CA GLN A 13 -27.63 3.79 9.55
C GLN A 13 -26.88 3.04 10.66
N ARG A 14 -26.72 3.70 11.82
CA ARG A 14 -26.20 3.06 13.04
C ARG A 14 -27.18 1.97 13.51
N PRO A 15 -26.71 0.78 13.89
CA PRO A 15 -27.49 -0.09 14.76
C PRO A 15 -27.57 0.55 16.14
N SER A 16 -28.79 0.82 16.60
CA SER A 16 -29.11 1.13 18.00
C SER A 16 -28.97 -0.15 18.85
N TYR A 17 -28.11 -0.12 19.88
CA TYR A 17 -28.25 -0.71 21.25
C TYR A 17 -26.95 -1.28 21.89
N GLY A 18 -26.51 -0.65 23.01
CA GLY A 18 -25.87 -1.23 24.24
C GLY A 18 -24.32 -1.37 24.34
N PRO A 19 -23.71 -1.43 25.56
CA PRO A 19 -24.04 -0.83 26.87
C PRO A 19 -23.19 0.44 27.16
N GLU A 20 -23.48 1.13 28.27
CA GLU A 20 -22.97 2.47 28.62
C GLU A 20 -21.42 2.66 28.59
N PRO A 21 -20.93 3.86 28.24
CA PRO A 21 -19.51 4.19 28.26
C PRO A 21 -18.95 4.18 29.70
N ILE A 22 -17.77 3.59 29.87
CA ILE A 22 -16.97 3.71 31.09
C ILE A 22 -16.37 5.12 31.09
N PHE A 23 -16.91 6.01 31.93
CA PHE A 23 -16.29 7.30 32.21
C PHE A 23 -15.08 7.08 33.12
N VAL A 24 -13.88 7.29 32.58
CA VAL A 24 -12.69 7.54 33.40
C VAL A 24 -12.64 9.04 33.64
N GLU A 25 -12.95 9.46 34.86
CA GLU A 25 -12.91 10.86 35.28
C GLU A 25 -11.44 11.32 35.37
N THR A 26 -10.89 11.86 34.28
CA THR A 26 -9.60 12.55 34.32
C THR A 26 -9.85 13.99 34.78
N GLN A 27 -9.29 14.37 35.93
CA GLN A 27 -9.25 15.76 36.36
C GLN A 27 -8.56 16.58 35.27
N ARG A 28 -9.32 17.45 34.59
CA ARG A 28 -8.79 18.35 33.56
C ARG A 28 -7.80 19.33 34.19
N GLY A 29 -6.51 19.02 34.05
CA GLY A 29 -5.43 19.97 34.26
C GLY A 29 -5.46 21.06 33.18
N ILE A 30 -5.03 22.27 33.57
CA ILE A 30 -4.95 23.44 32.70
C ILE A 30 -3.91 23.16 31.60
N ILE A 31 -4.31 23.31 30.32
CA ILE A 31 -3.46 23.09 29.15
C ILE A 31 -2.29 24.10 29.18
N HIS A 32 -1.09 23.66 29.54
CA HIS A 32 0.14 24.45 29.41
C HIS A 32 0.64 24.41 27.97
N ARG A 33 0.21 25.38 27.15
CA ARG A 33 0.86 25.69 25.86
C ARG A 33 2.20 26.39 26.14
N GLY A 34 3.32 25.68 25.94
CA GLY A 34 4.63 26.32 25.83
C GLY A 34 5.85 25.59 26.40
N GLU A 35 5.70 24.43 27.03
CA GLU A 35 6.84 23.76 27.66
C GLU A 35 7.63 22.83 26.72
N LYS A 36 8.96 22.82 26.88
CA LYS A 36 9.87 21.92 26.18
C LYS A 36 9.56 20.48 26.59
N ALA A 37 9.50 19.57 25.62
CA ALA A 37 9.36 18.14 25.87
C ALA A 37 10.42 17.67 26.88
N ILE A 38 9.99 17.12 28.00
CA ILE A 38 10.87 16.54 29.00
C ILE A 38 11.30 15.15 28.49
N PRO A 39 12.60 14.82 28.46
CA PRO A 39 13.04 13.47 28.10
C PRO A 39 12.48 12.44 29.07
N LEU A 40 11.92 11.35 28.54
CA LEU A 40 11.50 10.20 29.34
C LEU A 40 12.74 9.51 29.96
N PRO A 41 12.58 8.74 31.06
CA PRO A 41 13.69 8.03 31.69
C PRO A 41 14.42 7.10 30.71
N SER A 42 15.75 7.06 30.78
CA SER A 42 16.54 6.06 30.08
C SER A 42 16.30 4.67 30.68
N ASP A 43 15.75 3.75 29.91
CA ASP A 43 15.69 2.33 30.28
C ASP A 43 16.74 1.56 29.48
N ASP A 44 17.71 0.99 30.21
CA ASP A 44 18.92 0.26 29.77
C ASP A 44 18.65 -1.02 28.96
N SER A 45 17.39 -1.39 28.73
CA SER A 45 17.05 -2.50 27.84
C SER A 45 17.66 -2.29 26.43
N LYS A 46 18.27 -3.33 25.88
CA LYS A 46 18.87 -3.30 24.53
C LYS A 46 17.83 -2.96 23.48
N ALA A 47 18.21 -2.13 22.51
CA ALA A 47 17.38 -1.87 21.34
C ALA A 47 17.04 -3.19 20.61
N PRO A 48 15.79 -3.37 20.17
CA PRO A 48 15.42 -4.51 19.35
C PRO A 48 16.24 -4.53 18.06
N ARG A 49 16.53 -5.73 17.57
CA ARG A 49 17.27 -5.89 16.30
C ARG A 49 16.49 -5.21 15.17
N GLN A 50 17.22 -4.56 14.26
CA GLN A 50 16.58 -3.99 13.08
C GLN A 50 15.80 -5.10 12.35
N PRO A 51 14.56 -4.84 11.91
CA PRO A 51 13.86 -5.77 11.05
C PRO A 51 14.73 -6.07 9.81
N LYS A 52 14.59 -7.27 9.25
CA LYS A 52 15.21 -7.59 7.95
C LYS A 52 14.77 -6.51 6.97
N ARG A 53 15.71 -5.77 6.41
CA ARG A 53 15.42 -4.86 5.31
C ARG A 53 15.01 -5.71 4.12
N GLY A 54 13.99 -5.28 3.38
CA GLY A 54 13.82 -5.78 2.01
C GLY A 54 15.14 -5.57 1.26
N GLY A 55 15.51 -6.52 0.40
CA GLY A 55 16.64 -6.33 -0.50
C GLY A 55 16.34 -5.19 -1.49
N PRO A 56 17.36 -4.61 -2.17
CA PRO A 56 17.10 -3.67 -3.26
C PRO A 56 16.14 -4.32 -4.24
N LEU A 57 15.10 -3.58 -4.64
CA LEU A 57 14.32 -3.97 -5.82
C LEU A 57 15.29 -3.95 -6.98
N ILE A 58 15.66 -5.13 -7.46
CA ILE A 58 16.56 -5.30 -8.59
C ILE A 58 15.67 -5.50 -9.81
N LEU A 59 15.83 -4.63 -10.80
CA LEU A 59 15.19 -4.86 -12.09
C LEU A 59 15.81 -6.13 -12.69
N PRO A 60 15.01 -7.10 -13.16
CA PRO A 60 15.56 -8.28 -13.78
C PRO A 60 16.45 -7.90 -14.96
N THR A 61 17.68 -8.41 -14.96
CA THR A 61 18.52 -8.36 -16.16
C THR A 61 17.76 -9.04 -17.30
N PRO A 62 17.48 -8.36 -18.43
CA PRO A 62 16.80 -9.01 -19.54
C PRO A 62 17.67 -10.14 -20.10
N ASP A 63 17.06 -11.05 -20.87
CA ASP A 63 17.76 -12.14 -21.57
C ASP A 63 18.89 -11.58 -22.48
N SER A 64 18.82 -10.29 -22.83
CA SER A 64 19.91 -9.45 -23.39
C SER A 64 19.59 -7.94 -23.23
N HIS A 65 20.58 -7.08 -22.94
CA HIS A 65 20.41 -5.64 -22.66
C HIS A 65 19.49 -4.90 -23.65
N ASN A 66 18.47 -4.20 -23.15
CA ASN A 66 17.42 -3.48 -23.90
C ASN A 66 16.79 -4.28 -25.06
N GLN A 67 16.95 -5.61 -25.09
CA GLN A 67 16.28 -6.44 -26.07
C GLN A 67 14.84 -6.71 -25.64
N PRO A 68 13.94 -6.97 -26.61
CA PRO A 68 12.56 -7.31 -26.32
C PRO A 68 12.47 -8.51 -25.37
N ILE A 69 11.47 -8.49 -24.48
CA ILE A 69 11.17 -9.61 -23.59
C ILE A 69 10.72 -10.80 -24.46
N GLN A 70 11.51 -11.87 -24.49
CA GLN A 70 11.33 -12.98 -25.43
C GLN A 70 10.91 -14.30 -24.76
N THR A 71 10.96 -14.38 -23.44
CA THR A 71 10.58 -15.58 -22.68
C THR A 71 9.44 -15.29 -21.73
N VAL A 72 8.58 -16.30 -21.50
CA VAL A 72 7.45 -16.18 -20.56
C VAL A 72 7.94 -15.91 -19.13
N GLU A 73 9.08 -16.48 -18.75
CA GLU A 73 9.66 -16.25 -17.43
C GLU A 73 10.14 -14.80 -17.29
N SER A 74 10.89 -14.29 -18.27
CA SER A 74 11.29 -12.88 -18.28
C SER A 74 10.08 -11.94 -18.23
N LEU A 75 9.02 -12.21 -19.00
CA LEU A 75 7.77 -11.44 -18.95
C LEU A 75 7.16 -11.42 -17.54
N ARG A 76 7.09 -12.57 -16.87
CA ARG A 76 6.55 -12.66 -15.50
C ARG A 76 7.43 -11.89 -14.51
N THR A 77 8.75 -11.95 -14.65
CA THR A 77 9.65 -11.19 -13.78
C THR A 77 9.48 -9.69 -13.98
N HIS A 78 9.38 -9.21 -15.22
CA HIS A 78 9.15 -7.79 -15.51
C HIS A 78 7.79 -7.31 -14.96
N LEU A 79 6.73 -8.11 -15.10
CA LEU A 79 5.43 -7.80 -14.52
C LEU A 79 5.44 -7.78 -12.98
N GLN A 80 6.19 -8.69 -12.34
CA GLN A 80 6.38 -8.67 -10.88
C GLN A 80 7.19 -7.43 -10.45
N THR A 81 8.18 -7.01 -11.23
CA THR A 81 8.91 -5.77 -11.00
C THR A 81 8.03 -4.54 -11.19
N ALA A 82 7.16 -4.54 -12.21
CA ALA A 82 6.17 -3.48 -12.42
C ALA A 82 5.29 -3.29 -11.18
N MET A 83 4.77 -4.39 -10.63
CA MET A 83 4.05 -4.35 -9.35
C MET A 83 4.89 -3.76 -8.21
N SER A 84 6.16 -4.13 -8.07
CA SER A 84 7.03 -3.57 -7.04
C SER A 84 7.32 -2.08 -7.23
N ILE A 85 7.34 -1.59 -8.47
CA ILE A 85 7.47 -0.17 -8.80
C ILE A 85 6.22 0.60 -8.38
N GLU A 86 5.02 0.15 -8.74
CA GLU A 86 3.76 0.78 -8.27
C GLU A 86 3.61 0.70 -6.75
N LEU A 87 4.09 -0.40 -6.14
CA LEU A 87 4.13 -0.49 -4.69
C LEU A 87 5.11 0.52 -4.07
N ALA A 88 6.16 0.94 -4.78
CA ALA A 88 7.13 1.91 -4.28
C ALA A 88 6.64 3.37 -4.34
N THR A 89 5.66 3.67 -5.18
CA THR A 89 5.04 5.02 -5.26
C THR A 89 3.99 5.22 -4.16
N ILE A 90 3.27 4.16 -3.77
CA ILE A 90 2.17 4.24 -2.77
C ILE A 90 2.66 4.78 -1.40
N PRO A 91 3.65 4.18 -0.70
CA PRO A 91 4.17 4.72 0.55
C PRO A 91 4.80 6.10 0.39
N LEU A 92 5.45 6.38 -0.75
CA LEU A 92 6.07 7.66 -1.04
C LEU A 92 5.03 8.80 -0.99
N TYR A 93 3.90 8.61 -1.68
CA TYR A 93 2.81 9.58 -1.74
C TYR A 93 1.99 9.62 -0.44
N LEU A 94 1.70 8.46 0.17
CA LEU A 94 1.03 8.39 1.47
C LEU A 94 1.83 9.09 2.57
N PHE A 95 3.15 8.89 2.64
CA PHE A 95 4.00 9.55 3.61
C PHE A 95 3.96 11.07 3.46
N GLY A 96 4.08 11.56 2.22
CA GLY A 96 3.90 12.96 1.90
C GLY A 96 2.53 13.48 2.37
N MET A 97 1.45 12.78 2.02
CA MET A 97 0.09 13.13 2.40
C MET A 97 -0.11 13.17 3.92
N TYR A 98 0.38 12.16 4.66
CA TYR A 98 0.24 12.10 6.12
C TYR A 98 1.02 13.22 6.83
N SER A 99 2.04 13.79 6.19
CA SER A 99 2.74 14.95 6.75
C SER A 99 1.92 16.25 6.73
N ILE A 100 0.86 16.34 5.92
CA ILE A 100 0.02 17.55 5.80
C ILE A 100 -0.81 17.71 7.07
N LYS A 101 -0.75 18.89 7.69
CA LYS A 101 -1.50 19.20 8.90
C LYS A 101 -2.96 19.47 8.58
N ILE A 102 -3.84 18.87 9.37
CA ILE A 102 -5.24 19.28 9.45
C ILE A 102 -5.32 20.41 10.49
N PRO A 103 -5.98 21.55 10.18
CA PRO A 103 -6.13 22.61 11.16
C PRO A 103 -6.82 22.12 12.43
N ASP A 104 -6.35 22.55 13.61
CA ASP A 104 -6.78 22.04 14.91
C ASP A 104 -8.30 22.00 15.08
N GLN A 105 -9.02 23.01 14.57
CA GLN A 105 -10.48 23.08 14.67
C GLN A 105 -11.23 21.99 13.87
N PHE A 106 -10.54 21.29 12.97
CA PHE A 106 -11.11 20.29 12.07
C PHE A 106 -10.57 18.87 12.30
N VAL A 107 -9.63 18.66 13.23
CA VAL A 107 -8.98 17.36 13.47
C VAL A 107 -10.00 16.24 13.74
N ASN A 108 -11.11 16.57 14.37
CA ASN A 108 -12.21 15.65 14.69
C ASN A 108 -13.48 15.87 13.86
N ASP A 109 -13.44 16.73 12.82
CA ASP A 109 -14.61 16.94 11.94
C ASP A 109 -14.55 15.98 10.75
N PRO A 110 -15.43 14.96 10.70
CA PRO A 110 -15.46 14.00 9.59
C PRO A 110 -15.90 14.62 8.26
N ARG A 111 -16.39 15.88 8.26
CA ARG A 111 -16.81 16.62 7.07
C ARG A 111 -15.71 17.51 6.51
N TYR A 112 -14.58 17.65 7.22
CA TYR A 112 -13.46 18.45 6.73
C TYR A 112 -12.91 17.83 5.45
N TYR A 113 -12.85 18.66 4.41
CA TYR A 113 -12.30 18.31 3.12
C TYR A 113 -11.11 19.22 2.85
N ASP A 114 -9.96 18.61 2.58
CA ASP A 114 -8.75 19.30 2.17
C ASP A 114 -8.44 18.92 0.72
N PRO A 115 -8.46 19.88 -0.22
CA PRO A 115 -8.27 19.59 -1.64
C PRO A 115 -6.88 19.03 -1.94
N ILE A 116 -5.85 19.40 -1.16
CA ILE A 116 -4.47 18.93 -1.36
C ILE A 116 -4.36 17.46 -0.94
N ILE A 117 -4.87 17.15 0.25
CA ILE A 117 -4.94 15.75 0.72
C ILE A 117 -5.81 14.92 -0.22
N ALA A 118 -6.93 15.46 -0.71
CA ALA A 118 -7.82 14.76 -1.61
C ALA A 118 -7.19 14.47 -2.97
N ALA A 119 -6.39 15.40 -3.51
CA ALA A 119 -5.66 15.21 -4.76
C ALA A 119 -4.61 14.11 -4.63
N ILE A 120 -3.74 14.17 -3.61
CA ILE A 120 -2.71 13.13 -3.39
C ILE A 120 -3.36 11.77 -3.09
N ARG A 121 -4.46 11.75 -2.34
CA ARG A 121 -5.22 10.51 -2.10
C ARG A 121 -5.80 9.92 -3.38
N GLY A 122 -6.23 10.76 -4.33
CA GLY A 122 -6.70 10.34 -5.65
C GLY A 122 -5.61 9.57 -6.39
N VAL A 123 -4.43 10.18 -6.52
CA VAL A 123 -3.25 9.54 -7.12
C VAL A 123 -2.90 8.22 -6.42
N VAL A 124 -2.83 8.18 -5.08
CA VAL A 124 -2.57 6.93 -4.35
C VAL A 124 -3.59 5.83 -4.68
N ALA A 125 -4.86 6.18 -4.84
CA ALA A 125 -5.89 5.20 -5.19
C ALA A 125 -5.70 4.65 -6.61
N GLU A 126 -5.22 5.48 -7.54
CA GLU A 126 -4.85 5.08 -8.90
C GLU A 126 -3.58 4.23 -8.92
N GLU A 127 -2.54 4.56 -8.15
CA GLU A 127 -1.35 3.70 -7.99
C GLU A 127 -1.71 2.30 -7.46
N MET A 128 -2.68 2.22 -6.54
CA MET A 128 -3.22 0.93 -6.08
C MET A 128 -4.00 0.19 -7.16
N LEU A 129 -4.71 0.92 -8.05
CA LEU A 129 -5.31 0.34 -9.24
C LEU A 129 -4.22 -0.18 -10.19
N HIS A 130 -3.15 0.57 -10.43
CA HIS A 130 -2.04 0.18 -11.30
C HIS A 130 -1.36 -1.08 -10.81
N LEU A 131 -1.06 -1.15 -9.51
CA LEU A 131 -0.59 -2.36 -8.82
C LEU A 131 -1.51 -3.56 -9.10
N SER A 132 -2.83 -3.35 -9.01
CA SER A 132 -3.81 -4.41 -9.23
C SER A 132 -3.87 -4.86 -10.70
N LEU A 133 -3.74 -3.93 -11.64
CA LEU A 133 -3.74 -4.19 -13.08
C LEU A 133 -2.48 -4.95 -13.51
N ALA A 134 -1.30 -4.52 -13.07
CA ALA A 134 -0.05 -5.23 -13.30
C ALA A 134 -0.11 -6.67 -12.75
N GLY A 135 -0.66 -6.83 -11.54
CA GLY A 135 -0.89 -8.15 -10.93
C GLY A 135 -1.93 -9.01 -11.67
N ASN A 136 -2.97 -8.41 -12.24
CA ASN A 136 -3.93 -9.11 -13.09
C ASN A 136 -3.27 -9.64 -14.37
N VAL A 137 -2.44 -8.82 -15.04
CA VAL A 137 -1.67 -9.25 -16.22
C VAL A 137 -0.71 -10.38 -15.85
N LEU A 138 0.04 -10.24 -14.75
CA LEU A 138 0.93 -11.28 -14.23
C LEU A 138 0.18 -12.59 -13.98
N ARG A 139 -1.00 -12.51 -13.34
CA ARG A 139 -1.85 -13.66 -13.07
C ARG A 139 -2.38 -14.30 -14.35
N ALA A 140 -2.75 -13.49 -15.35
CA ALA A 140 -3.28 -13.96 -16.62
C ALA A 140 -2.25 -14.77 -17.43
N VAL A 141 -0.96 -14.40 -17.36
CA VAL A 141 0.13 -15.14 -18.02
C VAL A 141 0.71 -16.28 -17.16
N GLY A 142 -0.01 -16.69 -16.11
CA GLY A 142 0.32 -17.83 -15.26
C GLY A 142 1.32 -17.55 -14.14
N GLY A 143 1.64 -16.28 -13.86
CA GLY A 143 2.41 -15.89 -12.69
C GLY A 143 1.57 -15.89 -11.41
N ILE A 144 2.24 -15.77 -10.27
CA ILE A 144 1.62 -15.63 -8.95
C ILE A 144 2.10 -14.30 -8.37
N PRO A 145 1.27 -13.24 -8.37
CA PRO A 145 1.61 -11.97 -7.77
C PRO A 145 2.12 -12.09 -6.33
N LYS A 146 3.20 -11.37 -6.02
CA LYS A 146 3.80 -11.27 -4.68
C LYS A 146 3.93 -9.83 -4.24
N LEU A 147 3.59 -9.56 -2.98
CA LEU A 147 3.71 -8.23 -2.35
C LEU A 147 4.44 -8.32 -1.00
N TYR A 148 4.09 -9.31 -0.18
CA TYR A 148 4.78 -9.55 1.09
C TYR A 148 5.94 -10.52 0.84
N ASP A 149 7.04 -9.98 0.34
CA ASP A 149 8.30 -10.67 0.17
C ASP A 149 9.44 -9.65 0.32
N PRO A 150 10.47 -9.92 1.13
CA PRO A 150 11.63 -9.03 1.24
C PRO A 150 12.30 -8.68 -0.10
N ASN A 151 12.11 -9.48 -1.16
CA ASN A 151 12.68 -9.20 -2.48
C ASN A 151 11.81 -8.28 -3.34
N TYR A 152 10.52 -8.11 -3.00
CA TYR A 152 9.55 -7.34 -3.79
C TYR A 152 8.94 -6.15 -3.05
N MET A 153 9.11 -6.08 -1.73
CA MET A 153 8.65 -4.97 -0.90
C MET A 153 9.69 -3.85 -0.89
N PRO A 154 9.29 -2.59 -1.19
CA PRO A 154 10.21 -1.46 -1.19
C PRO A 154 10.72 -1.14 0.22
N TYR A 155 11.94 -0.60 0.29
CA TYR A 155 12.47 0.06 1.49
C TYR A 155 12.94 1.46 1.11
N TYR A 156 12.98 2.38 2.07
CA TYR A 156 13.38 3.75 1.81
C TYR A 156 14.56 4.17 2.71
N PRO A 157 15.50 4.99 2.21
CA PRO A 157 15.58 5.47 0.83
C PRO A 157 16.05 4.35 -0.12
N MET A 158 15.60 4.40 -1.38
CA MET A 158 16.06 3.49 -2.43
C MET A 158 16.17 4.19 -3.79
N LEU A 159 16.87 3.55 -4.73
CA LEU A 159 16.83 3.94 -6.13
C LEU A 159 15.63 3.27 -6.81
N MET A 160 14.94 4.01 -7.66
CA MET A 160 13.94 3.45 -8.55
C MET A 160 14.62 2.45 -9.51
N PRO A 161 14.17 1.18 -9.57
CA PRO A 161 14.83 0.14 -10.37
C PRO A 161 14.85 0.50 -11.87
N GLY A 162 16.00 0.38 -12.54
CA GLY A 162 16.15 0.62 -14.00
C GLY A 162 16.02 2.08 -14.45
N ARG A 163 15.70 3.02 -13.56
CA ARG A 163 15.47 4.42 -13.92
C ARG A 163 16.78 5.16 -14.26
N VAL A 164 16.82 5.78 -15.44
CA VAL A 164 17.95 6.61 -15.92
C VAL A 164 17.43 7.99 -16.39
N PRO A 165 17.96 9.13 -15.90
CA PRO A 165 18.90 9.27 -14.79
C PRO A 165 18.36 8.67 -13.48
N LYS A 166 19.28 8.28 -12.60
CA LYS A 166 18.96 7.65 -11.31
C LYS A 166 18.01 8.52 -10.48
N LEU A 167 16.88 7.96 -10.08
CA LEU A 167 15.88 8.62 -9.23
C LEU A 167 15.88 8.01 -7.83
N TRP A 168 16.07 8.85 -6.82
CA TRP A 168 15.97 8.44 -5.41
C TRP A 168 14.54 8.58 -4.90
N LEU A 169 13.97 7.47 -4.44
CA LEU A 169 12.71 7.42 -3.73
C LEU A 169 12.97 7.55 -2.22
N GLN A 170 12.43 8.61 -1.63
CA GLN A 170 12.69 8.98 -0.22
C GLN A 170 11.39 9.41 0.46
N LEU A 171 11.15 8.89 1.66
CA LEU A 171 10.01 9.28 2.48
C LEU A 171 10.25 10.66 3.07
N ARG A 172 9.59 11.67 2.50
CA ARG A 172 9.70 13.07 2.90
C ARG A 172 8.33 13.75 2.92
N LYS A 173 8.22 14.81 3.70
CA LYS A 173 7.00 15.63 3.81
C LYS A 173 6.57 16.21 2.46
N ALA A 174 5.27 16.43 2.27
CA ALA A 174 4.72 17.02 1.05
C ALA A 174 4.96 18.54 1.00
N ASN A 175 6.21 18.97 0.84
CA ASN A 175 6.53 20.35 0.49
C ASN A 175 6.82 20.47 -1.02
N LYS A 176 6.86 21.69 -1.53
CA LYS A 176 7.10 21.96 -2.96
C LYS A 176 8.41 21.32 -3.50
N ALA A 177 9.44 21.21 -2.66
CA ALA A 177 10.70 20.55 -3.03
C ALA A 177 10.53 19.04 -3.21
N ASN A 178 9.78 18.37 -2.32
CA ASN A 178 9.52 16.94 -2.43
C ASN A 178 8.50 16.61 -3.55
N LEU A 179 7.55 17.51 -3.83
CA LEU A 179 6.65 17.35 -4.99
C LEU A 179 7.41 17.25 -6.31
N GLN A 180 8.62 17.83 -6.42
CA GLN A 180 9.45 17.61 -7.60
C GLN A 180 9.77 16.12 -7.79
N THR A 181 10.06 15.38 -6.73
CA THR A 181 10.32 13.94 -6.84
C THR A 181 9.08 13.17 -7.27
N PHE A 182 7.87 13.61 -6.91
CA PHE A 182 6.64 12.99 -7.40
C PHE A 182 6.48 13.24 -8.91
N ILE A 183 6.74 14.48 -9.37
CA ILE A 183 6.78 14.82 -10.80
C ILE A 183 7.86 14.02 -11.56
N ASP A 184 9.03 13.80 -10.94
CA ASP A 184 10.14 13.05 -11.56
C ASP A 184 9.81 11.56 -11.73
N VAL A 185 8.97 10.99 -10.85
CA VAL A 185 8.42 9.63 -10.99
C VAL A 185 7.46 9.59 -12.17
N GLU A 186 6.48 10.50 -12.21
CA GLU A 186 5.41 10.55 -13.22
C GLU A 186 5.83 11.23 -14.53
N THR A 187 7.13 11.33 -14.80
CA THR A 187 7.62 12.10 -15.95
C THR A 187 7.08 11.54 -17.27
N ARG A 188 6.48 12.40 -18.07
CA ARG A 188 5.89 12.03 -19.36
C ARG A 188 6.91 11.45 -20.34
N GLU A 189 6.53 10.35 -20.98
CA GLU A 189 7.23 9.83 -22.15
C GLU A 189 7.31 10.87 -23.29
N LYS A 190 8.49 10.97 -23.91
CA LYS A 190 8.69 11.79 -25.11
C LYS A 190 8.05 11.12 -26.32
N SER A 191 7.41 11.89 -27.20
CA SER A 191 6.87 11.35 -28.45
C SER A 191 7.95 10.60 -29.26
N GLY A 192 7.67 9.34 -29.59
CA GLY A 192 8.60 8.47 -30.32
C GLY A 192 9.74 7.88 -29.48
N ALA A 193 9.65 7.95 -28.15
CA ALA A 193 10.51 7.18 -27.27
C ALA A 193 10.38 5.68 -27.57
N LYS A 194 11.46 4.95 -27.33
CA LYS A 194 11.49 3.51 -27.56
C LYS A 194 11.10 2.77 -26.29
N PRO A 195 10.47 1.59 -26.42
CA PRO A 195 10.34 0.64 -25.33
C PRO A 195 11.71 0.26 -24.75
N GLU A 196 11.86 0.28 -23.43
CA GLU A 196 13.12 -0.07 -22.75
C GLU A 196 12.83 -1.02 -21.56
N SER A 197 13.41 -2.22 -21.58
CA SER A 197 13.14 -3.28 -20.58
C SER A 197 14.12 -3.30 -19.40
N ASP A 198 15.26 -2.60 -19.49
CA ASP A 198 16.34 -2.58 -18.47
C ASP A 198 16.55 -1.15 -17.95
N GLU A 199 16.96 -0.24 -18.85
CA GLU A 199 17.23 1.15 -18.52
C GLU A 199 16.23 2.08 -19.20
N TYR A 200 15.31 2.67 -18.42
CA TYR A 200 14.24 3.53 -18.94
C TYR A 200 14.29 4.96 -18.37
N GLU A 201 13.87 5.94 -19.17
CA GLU A 201 13.70 7.34 -18.72
C GLU A 201 12.32 7.57 -18.08
N THR A 202 11.29 6.84 -18.53
CA THR A 202 9.91 6.97 -18.04
C THR A 202 9.24 5.59 -17.86
N LEU A 203 8.22 5.51 -17.02
CA LEU A 203 7.44 4.28 -16.80
C LEU A 203 6.73 3.85 -18.08
N GLY A 204 6.33 4.80 -18.92
CA GLY A 204 5.80 4.57 -20.27
C GLY A 204 6.70 3.64 -21.09
N GLN A 205 8.01 3.92 -21.16
CA GLN A 205 8.97 3.09 -21.89
C GLN A 205 9.07 1.67 -21.32
N PHE A 206 9.03 1.55 -20.00
CA PHE A 206 9.08 0.26 -19.31
C PHE A 206 7.84 -0.58 -19.59
N TYR A 207 6.65 0.03 -19.50
CA TYR A 207 5.39 -0.64 -19.84
C TYR A 207 5.26 -0.95 -21.33
N ASP A 208 5.78 -0.10 -22.19
CA ASP A 208 5.89 -0.34 -23.63
C ASP A 208 6.72 -1.60 -23.93
N ALA A 209 7.82 -1.81 -23.20
CA ALA A 209 8.64 -3.01 -23.37
C ALA A 209 7.90 -4.28 -22.94
N ILE A 210 7.11 -4.21 -21.88
CA ILE A 210 6.21 -5.30 -21.45
C ILE A 210 5.14 -5.56 -22.51
N LYS A 211 4.52 -4.51 -23.08
CA LYS A 211 3.52 -4.64 -24.15
C LYS A 211 4.12 -5.32 -25.38
N ASP A 212 5.35 -4.99 -25.76
CA ASP A 212 6.03 -5.62 -26.89
C ASP A 212 6.39 -7.08 -26.61
N GLY A 213 6.81 -7.40 -25.38
CA GLY A 213 6.99 -8.78 -24.93
C GLY A 213 5.71 -9.62 -25.01
N LEU A 214 4.57 -9.05 -24.56
CA LEU A 214 3.26 -9.69 -24.64
C LEU A 214 2.86 -9.99 -26.10
N LYS A 215 3.03 -9.01 -27.02
CA LYS A 215 2.72 -9.19 -28.44
C LYS A 215 3.58 -10.28 -29.07
N PHE A 216 4.90 -10.25 -28.82
CA PHE A 216 5.84 -11.24 -29.34
C PHE A 216 5.48 -12.65 -28.85
N LEU A 217 5.35 -12.81 -27.53
CA LEU A 217 5.04 -14.10 -26.91
C LEU A 217 3.67 -14.63 -27.31
N SER A 218 2.66 -13.76 -27.48
CA SER A 218 1.34 -14.18 -27.95
C SER A 218 1.36 -14.74 -29.38
N GLY A 219 2.34 -14.34 -30.20
CA GLY A 219 2.53 -14.87 -31.55
C GLY A 219 3.19 -16.25 -31.61
N ILE A 220 3.90 -16.65 -30.55
CA ILE A 220 4.69 -17.90 -30.54
C ILE A 220 4.26 -18.91 -29.46
N VAL A 221 3.63 -18.45 -28.38
CA VAL A 221 3.13 -19.27 -27.26
C VAL A 221 1.61 -19.37 -27.35
N LYS A 222 1.10 -20.53 -27.77
CA LYS A 222 -0.33 -20.77 -28.00
C LYS A 222 -1.21 -20.49 -26.77
N ASP A 223 -0.76 -20.93 -25.59
CA ASP A 223 -1.53 -20.86 -24.34
C ASP A 223 -0.87 -19.87 -23.35
N LEU A 224 -0.41 -18.71 -23.86
CA LEU A 224 0.22 -17.67 -23.02
C LEU A 224 -0.73 -17.20 -21.91
N PHE A 225 -1.96 -16.87 -22.30
CA PHE A 225 -3.00 -16.42 -21.38
C PHE A 225 -3.79 -17.62 -20.83
N GLN A 226 -4.17 -17.53 -19.56
CA GLN A 226 -4.94 -18.54 -18.84
C GLN A 226 -6.30 -17.96 -18.41
N PRO A 227 -7.33 -17.94 -19.30
CA PRO A 227 -8.63 -17.35 -19.00
C PRO A 227 -9.33 -17.97 -17.77
N ASP A 228 -9.03 -19.23 -17.44
CA ASP A 228 -9.57 -19.89 -16.23
C ASP A 228 -9.07 -19.23 -14.93
N LYS A 229 -8.04 -18.40 -15.01
CA LYS A 229 -7.52 -17.60 -13.89
C LYS A 229 -8.23 -16.27 -13.69
N ALA A 230 -9.13 -15.86 -14.60
CA ALA A 230 -9.87 -14.60 -14.50
C ALA A 230 -10.61 -14.43 -13.16
N LYS A 231 -11.16 -15.53 -12.60
CA LYS A 231 -11.84 -15.55 -11.30
C LYS A 231 -10.97 -15.19 -10.09
N TYR A 232 -9.64 -15.18 -10.25
CA TYR A 232 -8.70 -14.79 -9.20
C TYR A 232 -8.25 -13.33 -9.34
N GLN A 233 -8.64 -12.64 -10.41
CA GLN A 233 -8.20 -11.29 -10.70
C GLN A 233 -9.09 -10.25 -10.03
N PHE A 234 -8.56 -9.06 -9.78
CA PHE A 234 -9.37 -7.90 -9.43
C PHE A 234 -10.29 -7.54 -10.60
N SER A 235 -11.56 -7.25 -10.33
CA SER A 235 -12.59 -7.02 -11.34
C SER A 235 -13.34 -5.72 -11.05
N PRO A 236 -14.04 -5.12 -12.05
CA PRO A 236 -14.87 -3.95 -11.83
C PRO A 236 -15.87 -4.17 -10.67
N GLY A 237 -15.99 -3.19 -9.78
CA GLY A 237 -16.84 -3.27 -8.60
C GLY A 237 -16.19 -3.96 -7.39
N LEU A 238 -15.02 -4.58 -7.57
CA LEU A 238 -14.28 -5.30 -6.55
C LEU A 238 -12.94 -4.59 -6.25
N GLY A 239 -12.93 -3.70 -5.25
CA GLY A 239 -11.75 -2.94 -4.85
C GLY A 239 -11.87 -1.44 -5.16
N TYR A 240 -10.99 -0.94 -6.04
CA TYR A 240 -11.02 0.46 -6.51
C TYR A 240 -12.36 0.76 -7.20
N GLN A 241 -12.94 1.92 -6.87
CA GLN A 241 -14.13 2.44 -7.51
C GLN A 241 -13.84 3.86 -7.94
N ALA A 242 -13.75 4.07 -9.26
CA ALA A 242 -13.57 5.37 -9.85
C ALA A 242 -14.71 6.31 -9.43
N ARG A 243 -14.38 7.59 -9.24
CA ARG A 243 -15.38 8.62 -8.88
C ARG A 243 -16.39 8.84 -10.01
N ASN A 244 -15.94 8.70 -11.25
CA ASN A 244 -16.75 8.76 -12.45
C ASN A 244 -16.72 7.40 -13.15
N ARG A 245 -17.84 6.98 -13.74
CA ARG A 245 -17.93 5.66 -14.41
C ARG A 245 -16.98 5.51 -15.60
N ASP A 246 -16.54 6.64 -16.18
CA ASP A 246 -15.75 6.68 -17.39
C ASP A 246 -14.25 6.94 -17.14
N THR A 247 -13.81 7.04 -15.88
CA THR A 247 -12.41 7.36 -15.55
C THR A 247 -11.52 6.13 -15.29
N GLY A 248 -11.94 4.98 -15.81
CA GLY A 248 -11.19 3.72 -15.73
C GLY A 248 -11.57 2.84 -14.53
N GLY A 249 -10.83 1.75 -14.35
CA GLY A 249 -11.07 0.79 -13.28
C GLY A 249 -10.37 -0.55 -13.53
N SER A 250 -10.54 -1.49 -12.60
CA SER A 250 -9.93 -2.82 -12.71
C SER A 250 -10.33 -3.51 -14.01
N ILE A 251 -9.35 -3.97 -14.79
CA ILE A 251 -9.57 -4.73 -16.02
C ILE A 251 -9.23 -6.19 -15.73
N VAL A 252 -10.17 -7.08 -16.01
CA VAL A 252 -9.93 -8.53 -16.01
C VAL A 252 -9.25 -8.88 -17.33
N VAL A 253 -8.09 -9.52 -17.23
CA VAL A 253 -7.20 -9.86 -18.36
C VAL A 253 -7.37 -11.32 -18.72
N THR A 254 -7.91 -11.57 -19.91
CA THR A 254 -8.15 -12.93 -20.46
C THR A 254 -7.37 -13.21 -21.73
N ASP A 255 -6.82 -12.17 -22.36
CA ASP A 255 -6.19 -12.21 -23.68
C ASP A 255 -5.21 -11.04 -23.86
N LEU A 256 -4.58 -10.97 -25.04
CA LEU A 256 -3.63 -9.92 -25.37
C LEU A 256 -4.29 -8.53 -25.38
N GLU A 257 -5.51 -8.40 -25.90
CA GLU A 257 -6.18 -7.11 -26.01
C GLU A 257 -6.47 -6.52 -24.64
N SER A 258 -7.08 -7.29 -23.74
CA SER A 258 -7.34 -6.89 -22.36
C SER A 258 -6.05 -6.61 -21.57
N ALA A 259 -4.96 -7.33 -21.84
CA ALA A 259 -3.66 -7.05 -21.24
C ALA A 259 -3.08 -5.71 -21.69
N LEU A 260 -3.10 -5.44 -23.00
CA LEU A 260 -2.62 -4.16 -23.56
C LEU A 260 -3.46 -2.98 -23.06
N ASN A 261 -4.77 -3.16 -22.93
CA ASN A 261 -5.67 -2.15 -22.36
C ASN A 261 -5.34 -1.85 -20.89
N ALA A 262 -5.09 -2.89 -20.09
CA ALA A 262 -4.69 -2.73 -18.68
C ALA A 262 -3.38 -1.93 -18.55
N LEU A 263 -2.33 -2.29 -19.31
CA LEU A 263 -1.05 -1.59 -19.25
C LEU A 263 -1.12 -0.17 -19.83
N THR A 264 -1.97 0.05 -20.83
CA THR A 264 -2.19 1.40 -21.38
C THR A 264 -2.89 2.31 -20.39
N LEU A 265 -3.88 1.80 -19.65
CA LEU A 265 -4.56 2.56 -18.61
C LEU A 265 -3.60 3.05 -17.52
N ILE A 266 -2.65 2.21 -17.09
CA ILE A 266 -1.60 2.57 -16.13
C ILE A 266 -0.82 3.80 -16.63
N VAL A 267 -0.25 3.70 -17.84
CA VAL A 267 0.57 4.79 -18.42
C VAL A 267 -0.24 6.07 -18.61
N VAL A 268 -1.48 5.96 -19.11
CA VAL A 268 -2.34 7.13 -19.35
C VAL A 268 -2.71 7.87 -18.06
N GLN A 269 -2.95 7.16 -16.96
CA GLN A 269 -3.26 7.79 -15.67
C GLN A 269 -2.02 8.40 -15.00
N GLY A 270 -0.86 7.73 -15.09
CA GLY A 270 0.39 8.25 -14.54
C GLY A 270 0.97 9.43 -15.33
N GLU A 271 1.37 9.16 -16.58
CA GLU A 271 2.11 10.09 -17.44
C GLU A 271 1.22 10.92 -18.38
N GLY A 272 -0.04 10.54 -18.54
CA GLY A 272 -0.90 11.07 -19.60
C GLY A 272 -0.72 10.36 -20.94
N SER A 273 -1.41 10.84 -21.96
CA SER A 273 -1.31 10.26 -23.31
C SER A 273 -0.08 10.78 -24.08
N PRO A 274 0.69 9.93 -24.77
CA PRO A 274 1.75 10.37 -25.68
C PRO A 274 1.14 10.92 -26.97
N GLY A 275 0.67 12.17 -26.92
CA GLY A 275 0.07 12.88 -28.05
C GLY A 275 -0.94 13.94 -27.61
N PRO A 276 -1.36 14.84 -28.52
CA PRO A 276 -2.46 15.74 -28.23
C PRO A 276 -3.73 14.92 -28.06
N TYR A 277 -4.24 14.84 -26.84
CA TYR A 277 -5.57 14.31 -26.59
C TYR A 277 -6.59 15.40 -26.96
N ASP A 278 -7.50 15.08 -27.87
CA ASP A 278 -8.54 15.97 -28.41
C ASP A 278 -9.79 15.97 -27.51
N ASP A 279 -9.58 15.84 -26.19
CA ASP A 279 -10.64 16.03 -25.18
C ASP A 279 -10.48 17.42 -24.53
N PRO A 280 -11.21 18.43 -25.02
CA PRO A 280 -11.19 19.76 -24.43
C PRO A 280 -11.73 19.78 -22.99
N ASP A 281 -12.42 18.72 -22.54
CA ASP A 281 -13.03 18.66 -21.22
C ASP A 281 -12.14 18.00 -20.15
N LYS A 282 -11.03 17.32 -20.52
CA LYS A 282 -10.08 16.58 -19.64
C LYS A 282 -10.65 16.37 -18.23
N LEU A 283 -11.64 15.49 -18.10
CA LEU A 283 -12.48 15.42 -16.90
C LEU A 283 -11.71 15.01 -15.63
N GLU A 284 -10.50 14.45 -15.77
CA GLU A 284 -9.58 14.12 -14.68
C GLU A 284 -8.11 14.34 -15.14
N HIS A 285 -7.26 14.89 -14.26
CA HIS A 285 -5.85 15.17 -14.54
C HIS A 285 -5.01 13.90 -14.30
N ASP A 286 -4.03 13.64 -15.16
CA ASP A 286 -3.01 12.60 -14.92
C ASP A 286 -2.10 12.97 -13.73
N HIS A 287 -1.38 11.99 -13.18
CA HIS A 287 -0.57 12.19 -11.98
C HIS A 287 0.48 13.29 -12.17
N PHE A 288 1.12 13.34 -13.34
CA PHE A 288 2.06 14.40 -13.70
C PHE A 288 1.43 15.79 -13.59
N ASP A 289 0.26 15.99 -14.20
CA ASP A 289 -0.48 17.26 -14.15
C ASP A 289 -0.91 17.58 -12.71
N VAL A 290 -1.44 16.61 -11.95
CA VAL A 290 -1.83 16.80 -10.54
C VAL A 290 -0.66 17.30 -9.69
N PHE A 291 0.50 16.64 -9.75
CA PHE A 291 1.65 17.05 -8.95
C PHE A 291 2.29 18.36 -9.44
N THR A 292 2.26 18.60 -10.75
CA THR A 292 2.71 19.86 -11.35
C THR A 292 1.84 21.04 -10.88
N ASP A 293 0.51 20.87 -10.88
CA ASP A 293 -0.43 21.87 -10.39
C ASP A 293 -0.25 22.11 -8.89
N LEU A 294 -0.10 21.05 -8.09
CA LEU A 294 0.19 21.18 -6.66
C LEU A 294 1.51 21.88 -6.40
N LYS A 295 2.54 21.68 -7.24
CA LYS A 295 3.85 22.31 -7.08
C LYS A 295 3.85 23.76 -7.56
N ASN A 296 3.29 24.06 -8.73
CA ASN A 296 3.38 25.37 -9.35
C ASN A 296 2.22 26.30 -8.99
N GLY A 297 1.11 25.76 -8.48
CA GLY A 297 -0.04 26.55 -8.04
C GLY A 297 0.20 27.33 -6.75
N ASP A 298 -0.66 28.32 -6.53
CA ASP A 298 -0.58 29.27 -5.41
C ASP A 298 -1.00 28.68 -4.05
N ALA A 299 -1.53 27.46 -4.05
CA ALA A 299 -1.94 26.80 -2.82
C ALA A 299 -0.74 26.58 -1.87
N SER A 300 -0.95 26.93 -0.61
CA SER A 300 -0.03 26.68 0.49
C SER A 300 -0.71 25.87 1.58
N TRP A 301 -0.01 24.91 2.15
CA TRP A 301 -0.49 24.09 3.27
C TRP A 301 0.62 23.92 4.30
N GLU A 302 0.23 23.67 5.54
CA GLU A 302 1.19 23.35 6.59
C GLU A 302 1.53 21.87 6.60
N VAL A 303 2.78 21.56 6.93
CA VAL A 303 3.25 20.18 7.12
C VAL A 303 3.89 20.02 8.49
N TYR A 304 3.74 18.84 9.09
CA TYR A 304 4.52 18.44 10.26
C TYR A 304 6.02 18.37 9.90
N PRO A 305 6.93 18.75 10.80
CA PRO A 305 8.37 18.58 10.62
C PRO A 305 8.78 17.11 10.89
N VAL A 306 8.21 16.19 10.13
CA VAL A 306 8.48 14.75 10.25
C VAL A 306 9.94 14.42 9.92
N VAL A 307 10.50 13.42 10.58
CA VAL A 307 11.80 12.84 10.21
C VAL A 307 11.72 12.20 8.83
N GLU A 308 12.76 12.39 8.01
CA GLU A 308 12.85 11.80 6.68
C GLU A 308 13.38 10.36 6.77
N ASN A 309 12.88 9.48 5.89
CA ASN A 309 13.24 8.06 5.83
C ASN A 309 13.30 7.38 7.21
N PRO A 310 12.23 7.46 8.03
CA PRO A 310 12.27 6.87 9.37
C PRO A 310 12.45 5.35 9.32
N VAL A 311 13.12 4.82 10.34
CA VAL A 311 13.27 3.39 10.58
C VAL A 311 12.69 3.08 11.96
N THR A 312 11.79 2.11 12.07
CA THR A 312 11.08 1.80 13.31
C THR A 312 12.03 1.62 14.50
N SER A 313 13.14 0.90 14.34
CA SER A 313 14.13 0.70 15.40
C SER A 313 14.77 1.99 15.93
N ASP A 314 14.85 3.04 15.09
CA ASP A 314 15.40 4.33 15.51
C ASP A 314 14.48 5.08 16.47
N TYR A 315 13.20 4.72 16.59
CA TYR A 315 12.35 5.32 17.62
C TYR A 315 12.68 4.81 19.03
N TRP A 316 13.33 3.65 19.16
CA TRP A 316 13.68 3.10 20.48
C TRP A 316 14.56 4.04 21.32
N LYS A 317 15.46 4.78 20.66
CA LYS A 317 16.33 5.78 21.31
C LYS A 317 15.62 7.08 21.69
N TYR A 318 14.42 7.32 21.15
CA TYR A 318 13.66 8.55 21.40
C TYR A 318 12.51 8.31 22.38
N ASP A 319 11.63 7.36 22.08
CA ASP A 319 10.49 6.97 22.91
C ASP A 319 10.05 5.54 22.52
N LYS A 320 10.07 4.63 23.49
CA LYS A 320 9.70 3.21 23.29
C LYS A 320 8.23 3.04 22.92
N ARG A 321 7.36 3.98 23.31
CA ARG A 321 5.94 3.98 22.96
C ARG A 321 5.76 4.35 21.49
N ILE A 322 6.52 5.33 20.99
CA ILE A 322 6.55 5.66 19.55
C ILE A 322 7.10 4.49 18.75
N TYR A 323 8.16 3.84 19.23
CA TYR A 323 8.66 2.59 18.64
C TYR A 323 7.56 1.54 18.51
N GLN A 324 6.80 1.28 19.59
CA GLN A 324 5.79 0.23 19.59
C GLN A 324 4.63 0.55 18.63
N VAL A 325 4.19 1.81 18.57
CA VAL A 325 3.20 2.28 17.58
C VAL A 325 3.73 2.12 16.16
N SER A 326 4.99 2.48 15.90
CA SER A 326 5.62 2.33 14.59
C SER A 326 5.77 0.85 14.18
N LEU A 327 6.07 -0.04 15.12
CA LEU A 327 6.13 -1.48 14.87
C LEU A 327 4.75 -2.05 14.54
N THR A 328 3.71 -1.59 15.25
CA THR A 328 2.32 -1.95 14.96
C THR A 328 1.92 -1.46 13.57
N PHE A 329 2.31 -0.23 13.20
CA PHE A 329 2.07 0.30 11.85
C PHE A 329 2.71 -0.58 10.77
N ASP A 330 3.98 -0.97 10.93
CA ASP A 330 4.69 -1.84 9.99
C ASP A 330 4.02 -3.23 9.90
N ALA A 331 3.63 -3.82 11.03
CA ALA A 331 2.90 -5.10 11.06
C ALA A 331 1.57 -5.03 10.31
N VAL A 332 0.77 -3.98 10.56
CA VAL A 332 -0.51 -3.77 9.87
C VAL A 332 -0.30 -3.53 8.38
N TYR A 333 0.73 -2.76 8.00
CA TYR A 333 1.06 -2.51 6.60
C TYR A 333 1.43 -3.81 5.88
N CYS A 334 2.29 -4.64 6.47
CA CYS A 334 2.60 -5.96 5.94
C CYS A 334 1.36 -6.87 5.86
N PHE A 335 0.44 -6.80 6.83
CA PHE A 335 -0.81 -7.55 6.79
C PHE A 335 -1.77 -7.07 5.68
N LEU A 336 -1.75 -5.77 5.34
CA LEU A 336 -2.44 -5.26 4.15
C LEU A 336 -1.85 -5.87 2.88
N LEU A 337 -0.52 -5.89 2.74
CA LEU A 337 0.16 -6.50 1.59
C LEU A 337 -0.18 -8.00 1.47
N ARG A 338 -0.17 -8.74 2.58
CA ARG A 338 -0.63 -10.13 2.64
C ARG A 338 -2.08 -10.27 2.18
N THR A 339 -2.97 -9.41 2.67
CA THR A 339 -4.39 -9.42 2.28
C THR A 339 -4.57 -9.24 0.77
N ILE A 340 -3.87 -8.26 0.18
CA ILE A 340 -3.94 -7.99 -1.26
C ILE A 340 -3.34 -9.16 -2.04
N GLU A 341 -2.20 -9.71 -1.61
CA GLU A 341 -1.60 -10.90 -2.21
C GLU A 341 -2.55 -12.12 -2.19
N THR A 342 -3.23 -12.36 -1.06
CA THR A 342 -4.21 -13.43 -0.91
C THR A 342 -5.37 -13.29 -1.89
N LEU A 343 -5.80 -12.07 -2.22
CA LEU A 343 -6.89 -11.85 -3.17
C LEU A 343 -6.59 -12.43 -4.56
N TRP A 344 -5.34 -12.53 -5.01
CA TRP A 344 -5.03 -13.24 -6.27
C TRP A 344 -5.13 -14.76 -6.21
N ASN A 345 -5.55 -15.32 -5.08
CA ASN A 345 -5.71 -16.77 -4.88
C ASN A 345 -7.13 -17.15 -4.42
N VAL A 346 -7.97 -16.19 -4.05
CA VAL A 346 -9.38 -16.45 -3.68
C VAL A 346 -10.28 -16.35 -4.91
N ASP A 347 -11.04 -17.41 -5.23
CA ASP A 347 -11.93 -17.45 -6.39
C ASP A 347 -13.39 -17.07 -6.11
N LYS A 348 -13.81 -17.05 -4.84
CA LYS A 348 -15.20 -16.76 -4.47
C LYS A 348 -15.40 -15.27 -4.22
N ASP A 349 -16.28 -14.65 -5.01
CA ASP A 349 -16.57 -13.22 -4.89
C ASP A 349 -17.00 -12.81 -3.48
N ASP A 350 -17.86 -13.57 -2.79
CA ASP A 350 -18.26 -13.24 -1.42
C ASP A 350 -17.08 -13.19 -0.44
N ASP A 351 -16.13 -14.11 -0.58
CA ASP A 351 -14.93 -14.17 0.25
C ASP A 351 -13.97 -13.01 -0.11
N ARG A 352 -13.86 -12.68 -1.40
CA ARG A 352 -13.09 -11.52 -1.89
C ARG A 352 -13.68 -10.20 -1.38
N HIS A 353 -15.00 -10.01 -1.44
CA HIS A 353 -15.69 -8.81 -0.93
C HIS A 353 -15.46 -8.62 0.56
N LYS A 354 -15.48 -9.71 1.34
CA LYS A 354 -15.17 -9.67 2.78
C LYS A 354 -13.74 -9.19 3.04
N LEU A 355 -12.76 -9.73 2.30
CA LEU A 355 -11.36 -9.28 2.44
C LEU A 355 -11.18 -7.82 2.00
N ILE A 356 -11.87 -7.38 0.97
CA ILE A 356 -11.78 -5.98 0.50
C ILE A 356 -12.41 -5.03 1.51
N LEU A 357 -13.66 -5.26 1.91
CA LEU A 357 -14.38 -4.37 2.83
C LEU A 357 -13.85 -4.46 4.26
N GLY A 358 -13.64 -5.69 4.76
CA GLY A 358 -13.17 -5.94 6.12
C GLY A 358 -11.70 -5.61 6.28
N ASN A 359 -10.82 -6.22 5.46
CA ASN A 359 -9.38 -6.03 5.60
C ASN A 359 -8.88 -4.80 4.83
N MET A 360 -8.97 -4.73 3.49
CA MET A 360 -8.32 -3.63 2.75
C MET A 360 -8.81 -2.24 3.19
N TYR A 361 -10.11 -2.00 3.15
CA TYR A 361 -10.69 -0.72 3.57
C TYR A 361 -10.55 -0.48 5.07
N GLY A 362 -10.82 -1.51 5.90
CA GLY A 362 -10.66 -1.43 7.36
C GLY A 362 -9.24 -1.09 7.78
N ILE A 363 -8.24 -1.71 7.16
CA ILE A 363 -6.82 -1.46 7.41
C ILE A 363 -6.43 -0.05 6.94
N MET A 364 -6.69 0.31 5.69
CA MET A 364 -6.24 1.60 5.15
C MET A 364 -6.87 2.80 5.87
N MET A 365 -8.19 2.76 6.08
CA MET A 365 -8.95 3.89 6.59
C MET A 365 -9.12 3.86 8.10
N GLY A 366 -9.31 2.68 8.67
CA GLY A 366 -9.57 2.49 10.10
C GLY A 366 -8.32 2.26 10.95
N ILE A 367 -7.18 1.89 10.35
CA ILE A 367 -5.97 1.53 11.11
C ILE A 367 -4.75 2.34 10.67
N LEU A 368 -4.27 2.19 9.43
CA LEU A 368 -3.07 2.86 8.94
C LEU A 368 -3.20 4.39 8.96
N THR A 369 -4.31 4.94 8.48
CA THR A 369 -4.51 6.39 8.49
C THR A 369 -4.51 6.96 9.93
N PRO A 370 -5.28 6.41 10.89
CA PRO A 370 -5.22 6.85 12.28
C PRO A 370 -3.85 6.67 12.94
N LEU A 371 -3.16 5.53 12.74
CA LEU A 371 -1.83 5.31 13.29
C LEU A 371 -0.79 6.28 12.69
N ALA A 372 -0.86 6.56 11.38
CA ALA A 372 0.00 7.55 10.76
C ALA A 372 -0.23 8.95 11.32
N LYS A 373 -1.50 9.37 11.47
CA LYS A 373 -1.87 10.64 12.12
C LYS A 373 -1.36 10.72 13.55
N PHE A 374 -1.48 9.61 14.29
CA PHE A 374 -0.93 9.50 15.64
C PHE A 374 0.59 9.74 15.61
N LEU A 375 1.34 9.00 14.78
CA LEU A 375 2.80 9.13 14.67
C LEU A 375 3.26 10.54 14.30
N VAL A 376 2.67 11.18 13.27
CA VAL A 376 3.08 12.53 12.84
C VAL A 376 2.77 13.62 13.87
N SER A 377 1.90 13.33 14.84
CA SER A 377 1.67 14.22 15.98
C SER A 377 2.68 14.03 17.11
N GLN A 378 3.42 12.93 17.17
CA GLN A 378 4.35 12.65 18.27
C GLN A 378 5.68 13.39 18.09
N PRO A 379 6.14 14.18 19.07
CA PRO A 379 7.48 14.78 19.04
C PRO A 379 8.55 13.70 19.23
N ILE A 380 9.68 13.84 18.52
CA ILE A 380 10.86 12.99 18.70
C ILE A 380 12.11 13.83 18.94
N GLY A 381 12.92 13.40 19.91
CA GLY A 381 14.18 14.05 20.25
C GLY A 381 14.04 15.55 20.64
N PRO A 382 15.17 16.27 20.76
CA PRO A 382 15.18 17.68 21.18
C PRO A 382 14.94 18.67 20.02
N SER A 383 14.91 18.21 18.76
CA SER A 383 14.97 19.04 17.54
C SER A 383 13.60 19.51 17.02
N ASN A 384 12.52 19.38 17.80
CA ASN A 384 11.13 19.67 17.39
C ASN A 384 10.68 18.88 16.14
N GLN A 385 11.35 17.75 15.84
CA GLN A 385 10.93 16.83 14.79
C GLN A 385 9.75 16.00 15.26
N ARG A 386 8.98 15.47 14.31
CA ARG A 386 7.88 14.54 14.56
C ARG A 386 8.22 13.14 14.07
N ALA A 387 7.67 12.11 14.73
CA ALA A 387 7.69 10.75 14.20
C ALA A 387 6.88 10.67 12.90
N ALA A 388 6.98 9.56 12.20
CA ALA A 388 6.25 9.29 10.97
C ALA A 388 6.22 7.77 10.69
N PRO A 389 5.24 7.28 9.91
CA PRO A 389 5.19 5.88 9.50
C PRO A 389 6.42 5.46 8.69
N CYS A 390 6.96 4.28 8.99
CA CYS A 390 8.16 3.75 8.35
C CYS A 390 7.86 2.93 7.09
N PHE A 391 6.70 2.29 7.02
CA PHE A 391 6.36 1.31 5.96
C PHE A 391 7.41 0.20 5.87
N GLY A 392 7.95 -0.20 7.03
CA GLY A 392 9.00 -1.20 7.15
C GLY A 392 8.47 -2.62 7.01
N TYR A 393 9.35 -3.54 6.61
CA TYR A 393 9.05 -4.97 6.60
C TYR A 393 8.94 -5.50 8.04
N TYR A 394 7.80 -6.11 8.35
CA TYR A 394 7.54 -6.83 9.59
C TYR A 394 7.55 -8.33 9.31
N GLU A 395 8.44 -9.08 9.97
CA GLU A 395 8.56 -10.53 9.77
C GLU A 395 7.54 -11.28 10.66
N PHE A 396 6.43 -11.72 10.07
CA PHE A 396 5.51 -12.65 10.72
C PHE A 396 6.20 -13.98 11.02
N LYS A 397 6.10 -14.44 12.27
CA LYS A 397 6.69 -15.68 12.75
C LYS A 397 5.77 -16.86 12.51
N ASP A 398 6.36 -18.03 12.30
CA ASP A 398 5.63 -19.29 12.28
C ASP A 398 5.03 -19.61 13.66
N GLY A 399 3.91 -20.35 13.67
CA GLY A 399 3.27 -20.88 14.88
C GLY A 399 2.00 -20.15 15.32
N GLU A 400 1.81 -18.90 14.87
CA GLU A 400 0.58 -18.11 15.09
C GLU A 400 0.13 -17.47 13.78
N THR A 401 -1.14 -17.07 13.69
CA THR A 401 -1.66 -16.41 12.49
C THR A 401 -1.11 -14.99 12.35
N GLU A 402 -0.98 -14.47 11.13
CA GLU A 402 -0.49 -13.10 10.94
C GLU A 402 -1.40 -12.08 11.63
N LEU A 403 -2.73 -12.30 11.61
CA LEU A 403 -3.68 -11.44 12.31
C LEU A 403 -3.47 -11.45 13.82
N LYS A 404 -3.22 -12.63 14.42
CA LYS A 404 -2.95 -12.73 15.85
C LYS A 404 -1.71 -11.91 16.24
N GLN A 405 -0.65 -11.97 15.43
CA GLN A 405 0.56 -11.19 15.65
C GLN A 405 0.28 -9.68 15.54
N VAL A 406 -0.53 -9.22 14.57
CA VAL A 406 -0.97 -7.82 14.47
C VAL A 406 -1.77 -7.38 15.72
N GLN A 407 -2.68 -8.23 16.21
CA GLN A 407 -3.45 -7.98 17.43
C GLN A 407 -2.54 -7.86 18.65
N ASP A 408 -1.51 -8.70 18.76
CA ASP A 408 -0.55 -8.69 19.85
C ASP A 408 0.34 -7.44 19.81
N GLU A 409 0.78 -6.99 18.63
CA GLU A 409 1.52 -5.73 18.49
C GLU A 409 0.66 -4.52 18.90
N MET A 410 -0.63 -4.50 18.52
CA MET A 410 -1.55 -3.46 18.95
C MET A 410 -1.82 -3.51 20.46
N GLN A 411 -2.00 -4.71 21.03
CA GLN A 411 -2.16 -4.86 22.48
C GLN A 411 -0.90 -4.40 23.22
N ALA A 412 0.28 -4.69 22.70
CA ALA A 412 1.55 -4.17 23.22
C ALA A 412 1.59 -2.65 23.13
N THR A 413 1.14 -2.04 22.02
CA THR A 413 0.96 -0.58 21.90
C THR A 413 0.08 -0.04 23.02
N ILE A 414 -1.13 -0.55 23.21
CA ILE A 414 -2.03 -0.10 24.30
C ILE A 414 -1.37 -0.26 25.67
N ASN A 415 -0.72 -1.40 25.92
CA ASN A 415 -0.03 -1.66 27.18
C ASN A 415 1.11 -0.68 27.44
N THR A 416 1.84 -0.23 26.42
CA THR A 416 2.92 0.76 26.59
C THR A 416 2.40 2.13 27.02
N TYR A 417 1.18 2.52 26.62
CA TYR A 417 0.55 3.78 27.06
C TYR A 417 -0.24 3.63 28.37
N LEU A 418 -0.66 2.40 28.75
CA LEU A 418 -1.30 2.13 30.05
C LEU A 418 -0.29 2.02 31.20
N LYS A 419 0.96 1.63 30.93
CA LYS A 419 2.04 1.53 31.93
C LYS A 419 2.57 2.92 32.34
N ILE A 420 1.69 3.75 32.90
CA ILE A 420 1.97 5.10 33.43
C ILE A 420 2.66 5.04 34.80
N THR A 421 2.58 3.89 35.49
CA THR A 421 2.90 3.73 36.92
C THR A 421 4.39 3.79 37.30
N ALA A 422 5.30 3.98 36.35
CA ALA A 422 6.74 4.14 36.60
C ALA A 422 7.25 5.58 36.36
N GLU A 423 6.38 6.50 35.93
CA GLU A 423 6.73 7.89 35.63
C GLU A 423 6.50 8.80 36.85
N THR A 424 7.32 9.84 37.02
CA THR A 424 7.15 10.82 38.11
C THR A 424 5.87 11.64 37.90
N GLN A 425 5.30 12.21 38.97
CA GLN A 425 4.10 13.05 38.89
C GLN A 425 4.24 14.20 37.87
N ASP A 426 5.46 14.74 37.70
CA ASP A 426 5.78 15.78 36.72
C ASP A 426 5.79 15.25 35.27
N GLN A 427 6.19 14.00 35.04
CA GLN A 427 6.17 13.36 33.71
C GLN A 427 4.75 13.05 33.24
N VAL A 428 3.89 12.62 34.16
CA VAL A 428 2.47 12.38 33.91
C VAL A 428 1.68 13.69 33.71
N ALA A 429 2.10 14.79 34.35
CA ALA A 429 1.47 16.10 34.19
C ALA A 429 1.81 16.79 32.86
N VAL A 430 2.96 16.46 32.26
CA VAL A 430 3.43 17.07 30.99
C VAL A 430 2.92 16.31 29.75
N HIS A 431 2.59 15.02 29.89
CA HIS A 431 2.06 14.20 28.81
C HIS A 431 0.64 13.71 29.14
N ASP A 432 -0.37 14.33 28.52
CA ASP A 432 -1.75 13.88 28.66
C ASP A 432 -1.98 12.59 27.84
N TYR A 433 -1.72 11.44 28.47
CA TYR A 433 -1.85 10.12 27.84
C TYR A 433 -3.30 9.67 27.65
N GLY A 434 -4.26 10.29 28.33
CA GLY A 434 -5.69 9.97 28.20
C GLY A 434 -6.19 10.13 26.75
N PRO A 435 -6.06 11.32 26.15
CA PRO A 435 -6.40 11.57 24.74
C PRO A 435 -5.63 10.68 23.74
N MET A 436 -4.39 10.30 24.06
CA MET A 436 -3.62 9.37 23.23
C MET A 436 -4.25 7.97 23.22
N LEU A 437 -4.64 7.46 24.39
CA LEU A 437 -5.36 6.20 24.51
C LEU A 437 -6.74 6.25 23.85
N GLU A 438 -7.47 7.35 23.98
CA GLU A 438 -8.74 7.57 23.27
C GLU A 438 -8.59 7.48 21.75
N THR A 439 -7.42 7.85 21.22
CA THR A 439 -7.10 7.71 19.79
C THR A 439 -6.76 6.26 19.40
N LEU A 440 -6.07 5.51 20.27
CA LEU A 440 -5.59 4.16 19.98
C LEU A 440 -6.65 3.08 20.18
N LEU A 441 -7.59 3.22 21.12
CA LEU A 441 -8.58 2.20 21.43
C LEU A 441 -9.52 1.87 20.24
N PRO A 442 -10.07 2.83 19.47
CA PRO A 442 -10.86 2.52 18.29
C PRO A 442 -10.09 1.76 17.20
N ILE A 443 -8.77 2.01 17.11
CA ILE A 443 -7.88 1.31 16.19
C ILE A 443 -7.77 -0.17 16.59
N GLN A 444 -7.63 -0.44 17.90
CA GLN A 444 -7.60 -1.80 18.42
C GLN A 444 -8.91 -2.54 18.13
N THR A 445 -10.06 -1.90 18.32
CA THR A 445 -11.35 -2.49 17.96
C THR A 445 -11.38 -2.87 16.48
N THR A 446 -10.95 -1.97 15.60
CA THR A 446 -10.90 -2.24 14.15
C THR A 446 -9.96 -3.41 13.82
N ILE A 447 -8.79 -3.51 14.47
CA ILE A 447 -7.86 -4.64 14.29
C ILE A 447 -8.49 -5.97 14.73
N ASN A 448 -9.25 -5.97 15.82
CA ASN A 448 -9.88 -7.18 16.33
C ASN A 448 -11.00 -7.70 15.40
N ASP A 449 -11.61 -6.83 14.60
CA ASP A 449 -12.66 -7.16 13.64
C ASP A 449 -12.11 -7.59 12.26
N LEU A 450 -10.79 -7.55 12.05
CA LEU A 450 -10.16 -8.03 10.81
C LEU A 450 -10.35 -9.54 10.63
N ILE A 451 -10.29 -9.97 9.37
CA ILE A 451 -10.45 -11.36 8.96
C ILE A 451 -9.09 -12.03 8.85
N ASP A 452 -8.96 -13.19 9.49
CA ASP A 452 -7.76 -14.00 9.42
C ASP A 452 -7.59 -14.65 8.03
N LEU A 453 -6.41 -14.45 7.42
CA LEU A 453 -6.11 -14.93 6.07
C LEU A 453 -6.00 -16.47 5.98
N GLN A 454 -5.66 -17.15 7.09
CA GLN A 454 -5.58 -18.62 7.12
C GLN A 454 -6.90 -19.30 6.78
N THR A 455 -8.03 -18.60 6.97
CA THR A 455 -9.36 -19.09 6.62
C THR A 455 -9.53 -19.33 5.12
N PHE A 456 -8.72 -18.67 4.29
CA PHE A 456 -8.71 -18.80 2.83
C PHE A 456 -7.59 -19.72 2.34
N GLU A 457 -6.39 -19.63 2.92
CA GLU A 457 -5.24 -20.44 2.50
C GLU A 457 -5.44 -21.94 2.71
N LYS A 458 -6.08 -22.34 3.82
CA LYS A 458 -6.39 -23.76 4.10
C LYS A 458 -7.38 -24.37 3.09
N ARG A 459 -8.24 -23.56 2.47
CA ARG A 459 -9.22 -24.01 1.46
C ARG A 459 -8.54 -24.33 0.13
N ASP A 460 -7.50 -23.59 -0.24
CA ASP A 460 -6.75 -23.85 -1.48
C ASP A 460 -5.92 -25.13 -1.41
N VAL A 461 -5.29 -25.43 -0.26
CA VAL A 461 -4.56 -26.69 -0.07
C VAL A 461 -5.48 -27.92 -0.16
N ALA A 462 -6.69 -27.84 0.42
CA ALA A 462 -7.68 -28.91 0.33
C ALA A 462 -8.18 -29.13 -1.12
N ARG A 463 -8.35 -28.04 -1.88
CA ARG A 463 -8.78 -28.11 -3.29
C ARG A 463 -7.68 -28.69 -4.19
N THR A 464 -6.42 -28.34 -3.93
CA THR A 464 -5.25 -28.87 -4.65
C THR A 464 -5.07 -30.38 -4.42
N LYS A 465 -5.38 -30.87 -3.22
CA LYS A 465 -5.41 -32.32 -2.93
C LYS A 465 -6.53 -33.06 -3.66
N ASN A 466 -7.71 -32.45 -3.81
CA ASN A 466 -8.85 -33.07 -4.50
C ASN A 466 -8.69 -33.13 -6.02
N VAL A 467 -7.95 -32.20 -6.64
CA VAL A 467 -7.67 -32.24 -8.10
C VAL A 467 -6.72 -33.38 -8.48
N LYS A 468 -5.84 -33.84 -7.57
CA LYS A 468 -4.92 -34.97 -7.83
C LYS A 468 -5.57 -36.36 -7.85
N LEU A 469 -6.86 -36.50 -7.51
CA LEU A 469 -7.54 -37.80 -7.42
C LEU A 469 -8.52 -38.11 -8.55
N ALA A 470 -8.73 -37.21 -9.51
CA ALA A 470 -9.73 -37.38 -10.58
C ALA A 470 -9.16 -37.83 -11.94
N GLY A 471 -7.94 -38.37 -12.01
CA GLY A 471 -7.26 -38.64 -13.30
C GLY A 471 -6.31 -39.83 -13.36
N ALA A 472 -6.54 -40.89 -12.57
CA ALA A 472 -5.76 -42.12 -12.68
C ALA A 472 -6.67 -43.34 -12.87
N GLU A 473 -7.22 -43.50 -14.08
CA GLU A 473 -7.65 -44.83 -14.52
C GLU A 473 -6.40 -45.67 -14.80
N SER A 474 -6.12 -46.59 -13.87
CA SER A 474 -5.07 -47.59 -14.03
C SER A 474 -5.40 -48.55 -15.17
N ARG A 475 -4.84 -48.33 -16.36
CA ARG A 475 -4.78 -49.37 -17.40
C ARG A 475 -3.74 -50.40 -16.97
N GLY A 476 -4.22 -51.58 -16.57
CA GLY A 476 -3.39 -52.73 -16.21
C GLY A 476 -2.54 -53.21 -17.38
N ALA A 477 -1.23 -53.32 -17.15
CA ALA A 477 -0.29 -53.93 -18.08
C ALA A 477 -0.42 -55.47 -18.00
N LYS A 478 -0.81 -56.11 -19.11
CA LYS A 478 -0.70 -57.55 -19.33
C LYS A 478 0.52 -57.83 -20.21
N GLY A 479 1.37 -58.75 -19.73
CA GLY A 479 2.17 -59.68 -20.55
C GLY A 479 3.53 -59.18 -21.04
N PHE A 480 4.61 -59.79 -20.57
CA PHE A 480 5.26 -60.97 -21.19
C PHE A 480 6.68 -61.12 -20.61
N ALA A 481 6.94 -62.25 -19.92
CA ALA A 481 8.27 -62.73 -19.64
C ALA A 481 8.42 -64.12 -20.28
N GLN A 482 9.39 -64.28 -21.18
CA GLN A 482 9.79 -65.54 -21.81
C GLN A 482 11.05 -66.10 -21.14
N GLY A 483 11.06 -67.43 -20.92
CA GLY A 483 12.23 -68.31 -20.80
C GLY A 483 13.10 -68.12 -19.54
N SER A 484 13.42 -69.14 -18.75
CA SER A 484 13.75 -70.54 -19.06
C SER A 484 13.50 -71.42 -17.84
#